data_AF-A0A7W1YSL6-F1
#
_entry.id   AF-A0A7W1YSL6-F1
#
_cell.length_a   1.000
_cell.length_b   1.000
_cell.length_c   1.000
_cell.angle_alpha   90.00
_cell.angle_beta   90.00
_cell.angle_gamma   90.00
#
_symmetry.space_group_name_H-M   'P 1'
#
loop_
_entity.id
_entity.type
_entity.pdbx_description
1 polymer ?
#
loop_
_entity_poly.entity_id
_entity_poly.type
_entity_poly.pdbx_seq_one_letter_code
_entity_poly.pdbx_strand_id
1 'polypeptide(L)'
;MTEPSRASEVLTIRVSAALGRRLTREATRRRRTRSEVARELLESALEGRTGDDDRKAEARRQSLLVRDRESERDTLEWILDAADFRGWE
;
A
#
# COMPACT_ATOMS: atom_id res chain seq x y z
N MET A 1 12.41 28.80 -25.93
CA MET A 1 12.46 27.63 -25.01
C MET A 1 11.85 28.08 -23.70
N THR A 2 10.62 27.69 -23.42
CA THR A 2 9.91 28.05 -22.17
C THR A 2 10.44 27.16 -21.07
N GLU A 3 11.14 27.72 -20.08
CA GLU A 3 11.52 26.98 -18.89
C GLU A 3 10.26 26.41 -18.24
N PRO A 4 10.23 25.12 -17.83
CA PRO A 4 9.11 24.60 -17.08
C PRO A 4 9.04 25.40 -15.78
N SER A 5 8.05 26.29 -15.69
CA SER A 5 7.73 26.99 -14.45
C SER A 5 7.61 25.93 -13.37
N ARG A 6 8.53 25.96 -12.40
CA ARG A 6 8.43 25.14 -11.18
C ARG A 6 7.23 25.64 -10.40
N ALA A 7 6.04 25.23 -10.82
CA ALA A 7 4.80 25.54 -10.15
C ALA A 7 4.83 24.81 -8.80
N SER A 8 5.19 25.55 -7.75
CA SER A 8 5.13 25.07 -6.38
C SER A 8 3.81 25.53 -5.79
N GLU A 9 3.00 24.58 -5.31
CA GLU A 9 1.79 24.88 -4.54
C GLU A 9 2.10 24.85 -3.03
N VAL A 10 1.44 25.71 -2.26
CA VAL A 10 1.64 25.81 -0.80
C VAL A 10 0.44 25.22 -0.08
N LEU A 11 0.67 24.13 0.65
CA LEU A 11 -0.34 23.48 1.49
C LEU A 11 -0.12 23.85 2.97
N THR A 12 -1.14 24.43 3.60
CA THR A 12 -1.15 24.68 5.05
C THR A 12 -2.11 23.74 5.74
N ILE A 13 -1.61 22.91 6.66
CA ILE A 13 -2.42 21.96 7.45
C ILE A 13 -2.20 22.15 8.94
N ARG A 14 -3.29 22.01 9.72
CA ARG A 14 -3.21 21.94 11.18
C ARG A 14 -2.85 20.51 11.58
N VAL A 15 -1.85 20.38 12.45
CA VAL A 15 -1.39 19.08 12.96
C VAL A 15 -1.32 19.11 14.48
N SER A 16 -1.39 17.94 15.12
CA SER A 16 -1.18 17.84 16.56
C SER A 16 0.25 18.26 16.94
N ALA A 17 0.41 18.80 18.15
CA ALA A 17 1.74 19.18 18.65
C ALA A 17 2.71 17.99 18.69
N ALA A 18 2.20 16.78 18.94
CA ALA A 18 2.99 15.55 18.92
C ALA A 18 3.54 15.25 17.52
N LEU A 19 2.71 15.38 16.48
CA LEU A 19 3.13 15.19 15.10
C LEU A 19 4.15 16.25 14.66
N GLY A 20 3.94 17.52 15.03
CA GLY A 20 4.90 18.59 14.79
C GLY A 20 6.29 18.29 15.39
N ARG A 21 6.34 17.85 16.65
CA ARG A 21 7.60 17.44 17.31
C ARG A 21 8.25 16.24 16.64
N ARG A 22 7.47 15.27 16.17
CA ARG A 22 7.98 14.09 15.47
C ARG A 22 8.59 14.47 14.12
N LEU A 23 7.93 15.35 13.35
CA LEU A 23 8.46 15.87 12.08
C LEU A 23 9.78 16.62 12.28
N THR A 24 9.89 17.46 13.32
CA THR A 24 11.16 18.15 13.61
C THR A 24 12.28 17.15 13.92
N ARG A 25 12.02 16.13 14.75
CA ARG A 25 13.04 15.11 15.07
C ARG A 25 13.49 14.34 13.84
N GLU A 26 12.56 13.95 12.97
CA GLU A 26 12.89 13.26 11.72
C GLU A 26 13.67 14.15 10.73
N ALA A 27 13.31 15.43 10.64
CA ALA A 27 14.06 16.41 9.85
C ALA A 27 15.52 16.52 10.31
N THR A 28 15.74 16.64 11.63
CA THR A 28 17.09 16.66 12.21
C THR A 28 17.85 15.37 11.94
N ARG A 29 17.22 14.21 12.20
CA ARG A 29 17.83 12.89 11.98
C ARG A 29 18.27 12.68 10.53
N ARG A 30 17.47 13.13 9.57
CA ARG A 30 17.71 12.97 8.13
C ARG A 30 18.52 14.12 7.51
N ARG A 31 18.89 15.14 8.30
CA ARG A 31 19.55 16.38 7.83
C ARG A 31 18.79 17.04 6.67
N ARG A 32 17.46 17.04 6.75
CA ARG A 32 16.54 17.61 5.75
C ARG A 32 15.64 18.65 6.39
N THR A 33 14.98 19.48 5.58
CA THR A 33 13.96 20.41 6.06
C THR A 33 12.69 19.67 6.47
N ARG A 34 11.88 20.29 7.35
CA ARG A 34 10.57 19.77 7.72
C ARG A 34 9.64 19.57 6.52
N SER A 35 9.70 20.48 5.55
CA SER A 35 8.85 20.42 4.35
C SER A 35 9.24 19.28 3.42
N GLU A 36 10.54 19.02 3.25
CA GLU A 36 11.02 17.87 2.46
C GLU A 36 10.60 16.54 3.09
N VAL A 37 10.78 16.40 4.41
CA VAL A 37 10.36 15.19 5.12
C VAL A 37 8.84 15.02 5.08
N ALA A 38 8.08 16.10 5.26
CA ALA A 38 6.62 16.04 5.15
C ALA A 38 6.17 15.64 3.74
N ARG A 39 6.80 16.20 2.70
CA ARG A 39 6.52 15.86 1.31
C ARG A 39 6.81 14.38 1.04
N GLU A 40 8.00 13.90 1.37
CA GLU A 40 8.41 12.51 1.19
C GLU A 40 7.44 11.53 1.88
N LEU A 41 7.02 11.84 3.11
CA LEU A 41 6.05 11.02 3.85
C LEU A 41 4.66 11.05 3.22
N LEU A 42 4.21 12.20 2.70
CA LEU A 42 2.93 12.32 2.02
C LEU A 42 2.93 11.59 0.69
N GLU A 43 3.97 11.76 -0.12
CA GLU A 43 4.19 11.04 -1.39
C GLU A 43 4.19 9.53 -1.13
N SER A 44 5.00 9.05 -0.18
CA SER A 44 5.06 7.62 0.16
C SER A 44 3.71 7.06 0.63
N ALA A 45 2.94 7.84 1.40
CA ALA A 45 1.63 7.42 1.91
C ALA A 45 0.51 7.45 0.85
N LEU A 46 0.70 8.19 -0.24
CA LEU A 46 -0.20 8.23 -1.38
C LEU A 46 0.19 7.16 -2.41
N GLU A 47 1.47 7.03 -2.74
CA GLU A 47 2.01 6.00 -3.63
C GLU A 47 1.77 4.58 -3.09
N GLY A 48 1.99 4.38 -1.78
CA GLY A 48 1.71 3.10 -1.12
C GLY A 48 0.23 2.73 -1.11
N ARG A 49 -0.66 3.70 -1.26
CA ARG A 49 -2.12 3.48 -1.35
C ARG A 49 -2.52 3.04 -2.75
N THR A 50 -1.94 3.65 -3.78
CA THR A 50 -2.18 3.28 -5.18
C THR A 50 -1.78 1.83 -5.45
N GLY A 51 -0.59 1.40 -5.00
CA GLY A 51 -0.11 0.05 -5.28
C GLY A 51 -0.79 -1.09 -4.49
N ASP A 52 -1.19 -0.84 -3.25
CA ASP A 52 -1.77 -1.89 -2.38
C ASP A 52 -3.28 -2.06 -2.61
N ASP A 53 -4.01 -0.97 -2.88
CA ASP A 53 -5.42 -1.04 -3.28
C ASP A 53 -5.58 -1.66 -4.68
N ASP A 54 -4.68 -1.35 -5.63
CA ASP A 54 -4.69 -1.99 -6.95
C ASP A 54 -4.32 -3.47 -6.88
N ARG A 55 -3.35 -3.87 -6.04
CA ARG A 55 -3.03 -5.29 -5.82
C ARG A 55 -4.17 -6.04 -5.14
N LYS A 56 -4.84 -5.44 -4.15
CA LYS A 56 -6.00 -6.05 -3.49
C LYS A 56 -7.19 -6.13 -4.43
N ALA A 57 -7.40 -5.14 -5.28
CA ALA A 57 -8.43 -5.16 -6.31
C ALA A 57 -8.11 -6.22 -7.38
N GLU A 58 -6.86 -6.34 -7.81
CA GLU A 58 -6.42 -7.33 -8.78
C GLU A 58 -6.47 -8.75 -8.20
N ALA A 59 -6.04 -8.96 -6.96
CA ALA A 59 -6.17 -10.24 -6.28
C ALA A 59 -7.64 -10.69 -6.15
N ARG A 60 -8.58 -9.76 -5.91
CA ARG A 60 -10.02 -10.05 -5.92
C ARG A 60 -10.52 -10.39 -7.33
N ARG A 61 -10.07 -9.67 -8.36
CA ARG A 61 -10.41 -9.97 -9.77
C ARG A 61 -9.90 -11.34 -10.20
N GLN A 62 -8.65 -11.66 -9.88
CA GLN A 62 -8.04 -12.97 -10.16
C GLN A 62 -8.73 -14.08 -9.37
N SER A 63 -9.04 -13.86 -8.09
CA SER A 63 -9.79 -14.84 -7.28
C SER A 63 -11.22 -15.07 -7.80
N LEU A 64 -11.89 -14.03 -8.31
CA LEU A 64 -13.19 -14.16 -8.97
C LEU A 64 -13.09 -14.93 -10.30
N LEU A 65 -12.06 -14.68 -11.11
CA LEU A 65 -11.82 -15.41 -12.36
C LEU A 65 -11.44 -16.87 -12.13
N VAL A 66 -10.70 -17.16 -11.05
CA VAL A 66 -10.32 -18.50 -10.62
C VAL A 66 -11.51 -19.30 -10.08
N ARG A 67 -12.42 -18.64 -9.34
CA ARG A 67 -13.61 -19.27 -8.75
C ARG A 67 -14.61 -19.83 -9.79
N ASP A 68 -14.55 -19.35 -11.02
CA ASP A 68 -15.41 -19.76 -12.14
C ASP A 68 -14.80 -20.83 -13.06
N ARG A 69 -13.54 -21.25 -12.83
CA ARG A 69 -12.95 -22.39 -13.56
C ARG A 69 -13.18 -23.69 -12.82
N GLU A 70 -14.02 -24.54 -13.42
CA GLU A 70 -14.42 -25.86 -12.91
C GLU A 70 -13.21 -26.74 -12.53
N SER A 71 -12.14 -26.71 -13.34
CA SER A 71 -10.91 -27.49 -13.09
C SER A 71 -10.11 -27.10 -11.83
N GLU A 72 -10.25 -25.87 -11.35
CA GLU A 72 -9.56 -25.42 -10.12
C GLU A 72 -10.40 -25.65 -8.86
N ARG A 73 -11.74 -25.75 -8.98
CA ARG A 73 -12.59 -26.25 -7.89
C ARG A 73 -12.25 -27.69 -7.54
N ASP A 74 -12.11 -28.55 -8.55
CA ASP A 74 -11.73 -29.96 -8.35
C ASP A 74 -10.35 -30.08 -7.69
N THR A 75 -9.42 -29.18 -8.04
CA THR A 75 -8.08 -29.15 -7.42
C THR A 75 -8.15 -28.72 -5.95
N LEU A 76 -8.95 -27.69 -5.62
CA LEU A 76 -9.12 -27.25 -4.24
C LEU A 76 -9.89 -28.28 -3.40
N GLU A 77 -10.89 -28.93 -3.97
CA GLU A 77 -11.63 -30.02 -3.33
C GLU A 77 -10.71 -31.22 -3.07
N TRP A 78 -9.91 -31.63 -4.05
CA TRP A 78 -8.91 -32.69 -3.89
C TRP A 78 -7.86 -32.36 -2.81
N ILE A 79 -7.37 -31.13 -2.74
CA ILE A 79 -6.42 -30.70 -1.69
C ILE A 79 -7.07 -30.75 -0.30
N LEU A 80 -8.33 -30.34 -0.18
CA LEU A 80 -9.06 -30.37 1.08
C LEU A 80 -9.41 -31.79 1.53
N ASP A 81 -9.73 -32.68 0.59
CA ASP A 81 -9.98 -34.10 0.84
C ASP A 81 -8.69 -34.84 1.23
N ALA A 82 -7.57 -34.57 0.52
CA ALA A 82 -6.26 -35.14 0.85
C ALA A 82 -5.69 -34.67 2.19
N ALA A 83 -6.14 -33.52 2.71
CA ALA A 83 -5.79 -33.02 4.03
C ALA A 83 -6.66 -33.63 5.15
N ASP A 84 -7.63 -34.49 4.82
CA ASP A 84 -8.41 -35.24 5.81
C ASP A 84 -7.63 -36.45 6.34
N PHE A 85 -6.97 -36.27 7.48
CA PHE A 85 -6.22 -37.34 8.15
C PHE A 85 -7.10 -38.26 9.03
N ARG A 86 -8.43 -38.19 8.96
CA ARG A 86 -9.34 -38.95 9.86
C ARG A 86 -9.38 -40.48 9.63
N GLY A 87 -8.55 -41.03 8.76
CA GLY A 87 -8.49 -42.47 8.44
C GLY A 87 -7.16 -43.17 8.73
N TRP A 88 -6.17 -42.52 9.34
CA TRP A 88 -4.91 -43.17 9.73
C TRP A 88 -4.99 -43.69 11.17
N GLU A 89 -5.65 -44.84 11.36
CA GLU A 89 -5.44 -45.77 12.49
C GLU A 89 -4.94 -47.11 11.96
#